data_AF-A0A8H2XAL7-F1
#
_entry.id   AF-A0A8H2XAL7-F1
#
_cell.length_a   1.000
_cell.length_b   1.000
_cell.length_c   1.000
_cell.angle_alpha   90.00
_cell.angle_beta   90.00
_cell.angle_gamma   90.00
#
_symmetry.space_group_name_H-M   'P 1'
#
loop_
_entity.id
_entity.type
_entity.pdbx_description
1 polymer ?
#
loop_
_entity_poly.entity_id
_entity_poly.type
_entity_poly.pdbx_seq_one_letter_code
_entity_poly.pdbx_strand_id
1 'polypeptide(L)'
;LAPGGHLGRFVIWTEGAFNLLDEVFGTFDKASVYKKDYYLPTAKITNPDVTRIINSDEVQSVVRPSQGKKQRRPWTQHKNPLVNKGVLFKLNPYAKKLRRQELLKQNKKDGSVKGKKATKAAGEIFLTTLLAP
;
A
#
# COMPACT_ATOMS: atom_id res chain seq x y z
N LEU A 1 -32.36 35.48 -12.91
CA LEU A 1 -32.24 34.07 -13.35
C LEU A 1 -31.89 33.12 -12.20
N ALA A 2 -30.95 33.47 -11.30
CA ALA A 2 -30.48 32.60 -10.22
C ALA A 2 -30.83 33.14 -8.80
N PRO A 3 -32.07 32.95 -8.29
CA PRO A 3 -32.39 33.35 -6.92
C PRO A 3 -31.57 32.55 -5.91
N GLY A 4 -31.02 33.22 -4.89
CA GLY A 4 -30.14 32.56 -3.90
C GLY A 4 -28.82 32.03 -4.46
N GLY A 5 -28.44 32.38 -5.70
CA GLY A 5 -27.21 31.89 -6.33
C GLY A 5 -27.32 30.48 -6.93
N HIS A 6 -28.51 29.89 -7.02
CA HIS A 6 -28.73 28.59 -7.65
C HIS A 6 -28.76 28.71 -9.18
N LEU A 7 -27.98 27.87 -9.87
CA LEU A 7 -27.98 27.79 -11.33
C LEU A 7 -29.25 27.08 -11.83
N GLY A 8 -29.82 27.62 -12.91
CA GLY A 8 -31.04 27.10 -13.52
C GLY A 8 -32.32 27.68 -12.92
N ARG A 9 -33.29 27.96 -13.79
CA ARG A 9 -34.66 28.34 -13.43
C ARG A 9 -35.58 27.91 -14.56
N PHE A 10 -36.81 27.56 -14.23
CA PHE A 10 -37.83 27.38 -15.26
C PHE A 10 -38.15 28.75 -15.89
N VAL A 11 -37.78 28.90 -17.16
CA VAL A 11 -37.97 30.13 -17.94
C VAL A 11 -38.82 29.80 -19.16
N ILE A 12 -39.81 30.65 -19.43
CA ILE A 12 -40.65 30.57 -20.63
C ILE A 12 -40.22 31.71 -21.54
N TRP A 13 -39.89 31.37 -22.79
CA TRP A 13 -39.47 32.33 -23.81
C TRP A 13 -40.55 32.48 -24.89
N THR A 14 -40.74 33.71 -25.37
CA THR A 14 -41.41 33.95 -26.64
C THR A 14 -40.41 33.81 -27.78
N GLU A 15 -40.89 33.49 -28.99
CA GLU A 15 -40.03 33.28 -30.16
C GLU A 15 -39.10 34.47 -30.43
N GLY A 16 -39.64 35.69 -30.51
CA GLY A 16 -38.85 36.89 -30.77
C GLY A 16 -37.82 37.20 -29.68
N ALA A 17 -38.14 36.91 -28.42
CA ALA A 17 -37.19 37.08 -27.33
C ALA A 17 -36.03 36.08 -27.42
N PHE A 18 -36.29 34.85 -27.88
CA PHE A 18 -35.25 33.84 -28.09
C PHE A 18 -34.32 34.23 -29.24
N ASN A 19 -34.87 34.74 -30.34
CA ASN A 19 -34.09 35.19 -31.50
C ASN A 19 -33.17 36.38 -31.18
N LEU A 20 -33.60 37.28 -30.29
CA LEU A 20 -32.79 38.45 -29.88
C LEU A 20 -31.59 38.09 -28.98
N LEU A 21 -31.53 36.90 -28.38
CA LEU A 21 -30.43 36.54 -27.47
C LEU A 21 -29.07 36.54 -28.18
N ASP A 22 -29.02 36.06 -29.42
CA ASP A 22 -27.79 36.01 -30.21
C ASP A 22 -27.27 37.43 -30.54
N GLU A 23 -28.16 38.41 -30.74
CA GLU A 23 -27.76 39.79 -30.97
C GLU A 23 -27.30 40.49 -29.67
N VAL A 24 -27.94 40.16 -28.54
CA VAL A 24 -27.62 40.74 -27.23
C VAL A 24 -26.29 40.24 -26.69
N PHE A 25 -26.01 38.95 -26.83
CA PHE A 25 -24.81 38.31 -26.25
C PHE A 25 -23.74 37.95 -27.28
N GLY A 26 -24.07 37.97 -28.58
CA GLY A 26 -23.19 37.43 -29.61
C GLY A 26 -23.22 35.91 -29.63
N THR A 27 -22.44 35.34 -30.55
CA THR A 27 -22.17 33.90 -30.62
C THR A 27 -20.68 33.65 -30.36
N PHE A 28 -20.22 32.40 -30.44
CA PHE A 28 -18.79 32.10 -30.35
C PHE A 28 -17.99 32.68 -31.52
N ASP A 29 -18.63 32.95 -32.66
CA ASP A 29 -17.98 33.47 -33.87
C ASP A 29 -18.28 34.96 -34.13
N LYS A 30 -19.37 35.50 -33.58
CA LYS A 30 -19.83 36.87 -33.84
C LYS A 30 -19.91 37.67 -32.55
N ALA A 31 -19.36 38.90 -32.57
CA ALA A 31 -19.47 39.84 -31.45
C ALA A 31 -20.93 40.26 -31.21
N SER A 32 -21.24 40.67 -29.97
CA SER A 32 -22.58 41.17 -29.63
C SER A 32 -22.87 42.52 -30.27
N VAL A 33 -24.11 42.72 -30.73
CA VAL A 33 -24.57 43.97 -31.35
C VAL A 33 -24.88 45.01 -30.28
N TYR A 34 -25.59 44.60 -29.22
CA TYR A 34 -26.10 45.52 -28.21
C TYR A 34 -25.11 45.81 -27.08
N LYS A 35 -24.20 44.87 -26.79
CA LYS A 35 -23.19 45.03 -25.73
C LYS A 35 -21.86 45.45 -26.34
N LYS A 36 -21.41 46.65 -25.99
CA LYS A 36 -20.12 47.17 -26.45
C LYS A 36 -18.98 46.34 -25.85
N ASP A 37 -18.02 45.97 -26.69
CA ASP A 37 -16.78 45.25 -26.31
C ASP A 37 -17.02 43.95 -25.52
N TYR A 38 -18.16 43.29 -25.74
CA TYR A 38 -18.52 42.04 -25.08
C TYR A 38 -18.31 40.84 -25.99
N TYR A 39 -17.70 39.80 -25.42
CA TYR A 39 -17.53 38.49 -26.04
C TYR A 39 -17.96 37.41 -25.07
N LEU A 40 -18.47 36.31 -25.62
CA LEU A 40 -18.88 35.18 -24.82
C LEU A 40 -17.64 34.53 -24.14
N PRO A 41 -17.66 34.29 -22.82
CA PRO A 41 -16.53 33.67 -22.14
C PRO A 41 -16.20 32.30 -22.73
N THR A 42 -14.92 32.09 -23.07
CA THR A 42 -14.44 30.79 -23.57
C THR A 42 -14.25 29.81 -22.43
N ALA A 43 -14.81 28.60 -22.56
CA ALA A 43 -14.59 27.54 -21.60
C ALA A 43 -13.12 27.09 -21.60
N LYS A 44 -12.57 26.77 -20.42
CA LYS A 44 -11.20 26.25 -20.30
C LYS A 44 -11.03 24.85 -20.90
N ILE A 45 -12.12 24.09 -20.99
CA ILE A 45 -12.17 22.73 -21.52
C ILE A 45 -13.20 22.74 -22.65
N THR A 46 -12.81 22.22 -23.81
CA THR A 46 -13.69 22.13 -25.00
C THR A 46 -14.77 21.06 -24.85
N ASN A 47 -14.43 19.90 -24.27
CA ASN A 47 -15.38 18.82 -23.99
C ASN A 47 -15.41 18.52 -22.48
N PRO A 48 -16.54 18.72 -21.78
CA PRO A 48 -16.65 18.49 -20.34
C PRO A 48 -16.69 16.99 -19.96
N ASP A 49 -16.87 16.07 -20.91
CA ASP A 49 -16.90 14.64 -20.61
C ASP A 49 -15.48 14.07 -20.41
N VAL A 50 -14.97 14.30 -19.20
CA VAL A 50 -13.66 13.82 -18.78
C VAL A 50 -13.60 12.30 -18.78
N THR A 51 -14.71 11.61 -18.51
CA THR A 51 -14.72 10.14 -18.45
C THR A 51 -14.51 9.53 -19.82
N ARG A 52 -15.13 10.11 -20.86
CA ARG A 52 -14.90 9.70 -22.24
C ARG A 52 -13.46 9.95 -22.69
N ILE A 53 -12.89 11.10 -22.32
CA ILE A 53 -11.49 11.44 -22.64
C ILE A 53 -10.53 10.45 -21.97
N ILE A 54 -10.73 10.16 -20.67
CA ILE A 54 -9.88 9.22 -19.94
C ILE A 54 -9.95 7.82 -20.55
N ASN A 55 -11.13 7.37 -20.96
CA ASN A 55 -11.34 6.03 -21.49
C ASN A 55 -11.10 5.90 -23.00
N SER A 56 -10.59 6.95 -23.66
CA SER A 56 -10.27 6.88 -25.09
C SER A 56 -9.02 6.05 -25.36
N ASP A 57 -8.92 5.45 -26.54
CA ASP A 57 -7.83 4.54 -26.90
C ASP A 57 -6.47 5.27 -26.93
N GLU A 58 -6.45 6.55 -27.32
CA GLU A 58 -5.24 7.37 -27.37
C GLU A 58 -4.66 7.58 -25.96
N VAL A 59 -5.53 7.74 -24.96
CA VAL A 59 -5.11 7.89 -23.57
C VAL A 59 -4.77 6.52 -22.98
N GLN A 60 -5.63 5.52 -23.15
CA GLN A 60 -5.46 4.20 -22.55
C GLN A 60 -4.27 3.42 -23.12
N SER A 61 -3.88 3.66 -24.38
CA SER A 61 -2.70 3.03 -24.98
C SER A 61 -1.37 3.48 -24.36
N VAL A 62 -1.33 4.69 -23.79
CA VAL A 62 -0.13 5.27 -23.16
C VAL A 62 -0.16 5.13 -21.64
N VAL A 63 -1.35 5.07 -21.04
CA VAL A 63 -1.52 4.94 -19.59
C VAL A 63 -0.90 3.64 -19.07
N ARG A 64 -0.11 3.77 -18.01
CA ARG A 64 0.47 2.61 -17.32
C ARG A 64 -0.65 1.82 -16.62
N PRO A 65 -0.57 0.48 -16.61
CA PRO A 65 -1.57 -0.34 -15.93
C PRO A 65 -1.62 0.02 -14.44
N SER A 66 -2.83 -0.07 -13.89
CA SER A 66 -3.07 0.20 -12.47
C SER A 66 -2.23 -0.74 -11.61
N GLN A 67 -1.53 -0.18 -10.63
CA GLN A 67 -0.75 -0.97 -9.69
C GLN A 67 -1.70 -1.74 -8.76
N GLY A 68 -1.36 -2.99 -8.47
CA GLY A 68 -2.13 -3.81 -7.54
C GLY A 68 -2.34 -3.08 -6.20
N LYS A 69 -3.55 -3.20 -5.64
CA LYS A 69 -3.90 -2.58 -4.36
C LYS A 69 -2.91 -3.05 -3.28
N LYS A 70 -2.04 -2.15 -2.81
CA LYS A 70 -1.16 -2.42 -1.67
C LYS A 70 -1.99 -2.39 -0.39
N GLN A 71 -2.60 -3.52 -0.03
CA GLN A 71 -3.29 -3.64 1.24
C GLN A 71 -2.27 -3.71 2.37
N ARG A 72 -1.86 -2.54 2.85
CA ARG A 72 -1.13 -2.42 4.11
C ARG A 72 -2.11 -2.84 5.20
N ARG A 73 -1.71 -3.76 6.07
CA ARG A 73 -2.45 -4.06 7.30
C ARG A 73 -1.82 -3.19 8.40
N PRO A 74 -2.30 -1.95 8.62
CA PRO A 74 -1.61 -1.00 9.50
C PRO A 74 -1.59 -1.47 10.96
N TRP A 75 -2.61 -2.21 11.39
CA TRP A 75 -2.77 -2.67 12.77
C TRP A 75 -2.40 -4.15 12.97
N THR A 76 -1.29 -4.60 12.38
CA THR A 76 -0.75 -5.92 12.72
C THR A 76 0.08 -5.85 13.98
N GLN A 77 -0.14 -6.77 14.91
CA GLN A 77 0.70 -6.90 16.10
C GLN A 77 2.16 -7.22 15.69
N HIS A 78 3.10 -6.41 16.16
CA HIS A 78 4.54 -6.67 16.01
C HIS A 78 4.93 -7.81 16.95
N LYS A 79 5.14 -9.01 16.38
CA LYS A 79 5.53 -10.20 17.15
C LYS A 79 7.05 -10.18 17.40
N ASN A 80 7.47 -10.32 18.66
CA ASN A 80 8.88 -10.39 19.04
C ASN A 80 9.56 -11.64 18.44
N PRO A 81 10.61 -11.51 17.61
CA PRO A 81 11.28 -12.65 16.97
C PRO A 81 12.14 -13.49 17.91
N LEU A 82 12.59 -12.96 19.05
CA LEU A 82 13.36 -13.76 20.01
C LEU A 82 12.50 -14.81 20.70
N VAL A 83 11.21 -14.49 20.90
CA VAL A 83 10.21 -15.37 21.52
C VAL A 83 9.45 -16.16 20.45
N ASN A 84 9.01 -15.50 19.37
CA ASN A 84 8.24 -16.14 18.30
C ASN A 84 9.16 -16.74 17.21
N LYS A 85 9.33 -18.06 17.27
CA LYS A 85 10.18 -18.82 16.33
C LYS A 85 9.77 -18.64 14.86
N GLY A 86 8.48 -18.50 14.56
CA GLY A 86 8.02 -18.32 13.17
C GLY A 86 8.51 -17.02 12.55
N VAL A 87 8.49 -15.94 13.34
CA VAL A 87 9.03 -14.64 12.92
C VAL A 87 10.56 -14.67 12.88
N LEU A 88 11.20 -15.33 13.85
CA LEU A 88 12.65 -15.53 13.84
C LEU A 88 13.12 -16.20 12.56
N PHE A 89 12.45 -17.26 12.11
CA PHE A 89 12.86 -18.00 10.93
C PHE A 89 12.59 -17.24 9.63
N LYS A 90 11.56 -16.37 9.61
CA LYS A 90 11.31 -15.45 8.50
C LYS A 90 12.42 -14.40 8.39
N LEU A 91 12.91 -13.88 9.52
CA LEU A 91 13.99 -12.89 9.56
C LEU A 91 15.37 -13.53 9.35
N ASN A 92 15.62 -14.68 9.97
CA ASN A 92 16.89 -15.41 9.94
C ASN A 92 16.65 -16.91 9.64
N PRO A 93 16.80 -17.36 8.39
CA PRO A 93 16.67 -18.76 8.00
C PRO A 93 17.67 -19.69 8.69
N TYR A 94 18.87 -19.19 9.01
CA TYR A 94 19.94 -19.97 9.63
C TYR A 94 19.64 -20.34 11.09
N ALA A 95 18.83 -19.53 11.78
CA ALA A 95 18.41 -19.78 13.16
C ALA A 95 17.70 -21.14 13.32
N LYS A 96 17.04 -21.64 12.27
CA LYS A 96 16.41 -22.97 12.26
C LYS A 96 17.46 -24.10 12.31
N LYS A 97 18.54 -23.97 11.53
CA LYS A 97 19.63 -24.96 11.48
C LYS A 97 20.42 -24.96 12.79
N LEU A 98 20.81 -23.77 13.27
CA LEU A 98 21.60 -23.64 14.50
C LEU A 98 20.85 -24.25 15.69
N ARG A 99 19.57 -23.92 15.87
CA ARG A 99 18.75 -24.50 16.95
C ARG A 99 18.57 -26.02 16.84
N ARG A 100 18.47 -26.56 15.61
CA ARG A 100 18.44 -28.02 15.41
C ARG A 100 19.77 -28.68 15.81
N GLN A 101 20.89 -28.08 15.45
CA GLN A 101 22.21 -28.57 15.85
C GLN A 101 22.38 -28.50 17.37
N GLU A 102 21.93 -27.42 18.02
CA GLU A 102 21.93 -27.26 19.47
C GLU A 102 21.18 -28.40 20.17
N LEU A 103 19.95 -28.69 19.73
CA LEU A 103 19.14 -29.80 20.26
C LEU A 103 19.82 -31.16 20.09
N LEU A 104 20.41 -31.42 18.93
CA LEU A 104 21.15 -32.66 18.69
C LEU A 104 22.38 -32.77 19.60
N LYS A 105 23.08 -31.66 19.87
CA LYS A 105 24.21 -31.63 20.81
C LYS A 105 23.75 -31.86 22.25
N GLN A 106 22.64 -31.25 22.68
CA GLN A 106 22.07 -31.44 24.01
C GLN A 106 21.64 -32.89 24.24
N ASN A 107 20.87 -33.47 23.32
CA ASN A 107 20.43 -34.87 23.40
C ASN A 107 21.63 -35.85 23.49
N LYS A 108 22.73 -35.57 22.78
CA LYS A 108 23.98 -36.35 22.87
C LYS A 108 24.64 -36.21 24.25
N LYS A 109 24.66 -35.00 24.83
CA LYS A 109 25.19 -34.78 26.18
C LYS A 109 24.37 -35.52 27.24
N ASP A 110 23.04 -35.45 27.19
CA ASP A 110 22.17 -36.12 28.16
C ASP A 110 22.29 -37.66 28.08
N GLY A 111 22.49 -38.21 26.88
CA GLY A 111 22.82 -39.63 26.71
C GLY A 111 24.19 -40.01 27.30
N SER A 112 25.19 -39.13 27.19
CA SER A 112 26.53 -39.37 27.76
C SER A 112 26.59 -39.30 29.29
N VAL A 113 25.71 -38.51 29.92
CA VAL A 113 25.61 -38.44 31.39
C VAL A 113 25.03 -39.74 31.97
N LYS A 114 24.08 -40.39 31.27
CA LYS A 114 23.57 -41.71 31.66
C LYS A 114 24.59 -42.84 31.49
N GLY A 115 25.62 -42.66 30.66
CA GLY A 115 26.70 -43.63 30.41
C GLY A 115 27.91 -43.52 31.35
N LYS A 116 27.98 -42.51 32.23
CA LYS A 116 29.08 -42.37 33.22
C LYS A 116 28.72 -43.07 34.54
N LYS A 117 28.55 -44.39 34.49
CA LYS A 117 28.67 -45.27 35.68
C LYS A 117 29.84 -46.22 35.45
N ALA A 118 31.03 -45.75 35.78
CA ALA A 118 32.17 -46.56 36.22
C ALA A 118 33.28 -45.56 36.55
N THR A 119 33.49 -45.30 37.84
CA THR A 119 34.76 -44.78 38.33
C THR A 119 35.84 -45.72 37.79
N LYS A 120 36.74 -45.20 36.96
CA LYS A 120 37.81 -46.00 36.38
C LYS A 120 38.74 -46.39 37.54
N ALA A 121 38.98 -47.68 37.73
CA ALA A 121 39.85 -48.26 38.75
C ALA A 121 41.21 -47.55 38.92
N ALA A 122 41.71 -46.89 37.87
CA ALA A 122 42.91 -46.05 37.92
C ALA A 122 42.83 -44.88 38.92
N GLY A 123 41.65 -44.30 39.15
CA GLY A 123 41.46 -43.21 40.11
C GLY A 123 41.51 -43.69 41.56
N GLU A 124 41.03 -44.90 41.83
CA GLU A 124 41.07 -45.49 43.17
C GLU A 124 42.51 -45.83 43.57
N ILE A 125 43.28 -46.45 42.67
CA ILE A 125 44.69 -46.76 42.90
C ILE A 125 45.51 -45.48 43.17
N PHE A 126 45.29 -44.43 42.36
CA PHE A 126 45.97 -43.13 42.54
C PHE A 126 45.67 -42.49 43.91
N LEU A 127 44.41 -42.53 44.35
CA LEU A 127 44.01 -41.99 45.65
C LEU A 127 44.57 -42.82 46.81
N THR A 128 44.65 -44.15 46.67
CA THR A 128 45.27 -45.01 47.70
C THR A 128 46.77 -44.78 47.85
N THR A 129 47.49 -44.51 46.75
CA THR A 129 48.93 -44.19 46.79
C THR A 129 49.22 -42.80 47.35
N LEU A 130 48.32 -41.84 47.17
CA LEU A 130 48.54 -40.45 47.57
C LEU A 130 48.28 -40.21 49.07
N LEU A 131 47.51 -41.09 49.72
CA LEU A 131 47.11 -41.00 51.13
C LEU A 131 47.79 -42.07 52.02
N ALA A 132 48.79 -42.78 51.51
CA ALA A 132 49.59 -43.70 52.32
C ALA A 132 50.50 -42.89 53.29
N PRO A 133 50.56 -43.22 54.60
CA PRO A 133 51.30 -42.48 55.62
C PRO A 133 52.82 -42.57 55.45
#